data_AF-A0A6G3S7S0-F1
#
_entry.id   AF-A0A6G3S7S0-F1
#
_cell.length_a   1.000
_cell.length_b   1.000
_cell.length_c   1.000
_cell.angle_alpha   90.00
_cell.angle_beta   90.00
_cell.angle_gamma   90.00
#
_symmetry.space_group_name_H-M   'P 1'
#
loop_
_entity.id
_entity.type
_entity.pdbx_description
1 polymer ?
#
loop_
_entity_poly.entity_id
_entity_poly.type
_entity_poly.pdbx_seq_one_letter_code
_entity_poly.pdbx_strand_id
1 'polypeptide(L)'
;QAVAGHGLVDAWQHVMVPVLHAIGRKWEEAGDRYVEVEHLLSWHVTRTLHRGATPSVPLAAPPMVLACVPAEQHSLPLEALSAALAERGVPQRMFGAAVPVEAVAAAVRRT
;
A
#
# COMPACT_ATOMS: atom_id res chain seq x y z
N GLN A 1 -12.68 -11.72 -1.70
CA GLN A 1 -12.69 -13.19 -1.63
C GLN A 1 -11.45 -13.75 -0.92
N ALA A 2 -10.21 -13.41 -1.31
CA ALA A 2 -9.01 -13.82 -0.55
C ALA A 2 -8.88 -13.15 0.84
N VAL A 3 -8.99 -11.82 0.92
CA VAL A 3 -8.92 -11.08 2.20
C VAL A 3 -9.96 -11.56 3.21
N ALA A 4 -11.18 -11.83 2.75
CA ALA A 4 -12.26 -12.32 3.62
C ALA A 4 -12.02 -13.75 4.13
N GLY A 5 -11.30 -14.59 3.37
CA GLY A 5 -11.04 -15.99 3.72
C GLY A 5 -9.74 -16.22 4.49
N HIS A 6 -8.72 -15.39 4.28
CA HIS A 6 -7.36 -15.59 4.80
C HIS A 6 -6.85 -14.41 5.65
N GLY A 7 -7.57 -13.29 5.70
CA GLY A 7 -7.08 -12.05 6.30
C GLY A 7 -6.25 -11.21 5.33
N LEU A 8 -6.06 -9.93 5.67
CA LEU A 8 -5.46 -8.95 4.76
C LEU A 8 -3.97 -9.21 4.50
N VAL A 9 -3.20 -9.49 5.56
CA VAL A 9 -1.76 -9.72 5.46
C VAL A 9 -1.45 -10.96 4.62
N ASP A 10 -2.14 -12.07 4.89
CA ASP A 10 -1.92 -13.32 4.16
C ASP A 10 -2.35 -13.20 2.69
N ALA A 11 -3.47 -12.54 2.41
CA ALA A 11 -3.91 -12.26 1.06
C ALA A 11 -2.93 -11.34 0.31
N TRP A 12 -2.35 -10.35 0.98
CA TRP A 12 -1.32 -9.51 0.40
C TRP A 12 -0.07 -10.33 0.02
N GLN A 13 0.49 -11.08 0.98
CA GLN A 13 1.75 -11.79 0.80
C GLN A 13 1.66 -12.96 -0.18
N HIS A 14 0.56 -13.72 -0.16
CA HIS A 14 0.47 -14.99 -0.88
C HIS A 14 -0.39 -14.92 -2.15
N VAL A 15 -1.15 -13.82 -2.35
CA VAL A 15 -1.99 -13.65 -3.54
C VAL A 15 -1.63 -12.38 -4.30
N MET A 16 -1.71 -11.21 -3.66
CA MET A 16 -1.53 -9.93 -4.37
C MET A 16 -0.10 -9.73 -4.84
N VAL A 17 0.90 -9.91 -3.97
CA VAL A 17 2.33 -9.75 -4.31
C VAL A 17 2.77 -10.71 -5.42
N PRO A 18 2.46 -12.03 -5.37
CA PRO A 18 2.80 -12.94 -6.45
C PRO A 18 2.18 -12.56 -7.80
N VAL A 19 0.92 -12.09 -7.80
CA VAL A 19 0.24 -11.66 -9.04
C VAL A 19 0.87 -10.38 -9.58
N LEU A 20 1.14 -9.38 -8.74
CA LEU A 20 1.83 -8.15 -9.12
C LEU A 20 3.20 -8.44 -9.73
N HIS A 21 4.00 -9.32 -9.09
CA HIS A 21 5.30 -9.74 -9.63
C HIS A 21 5.17 -10.49 -10.96
N ALA A 22 4.18 -11.37 -11.12
CA ALA A 22 3.98 -12.11 -12.36
C ALA A 22 3.64 -11.17 -13.53
N ILE A 23 2.88 -10.10 -13.27
CA ILE A 23 2.57 -9.09 -14.29
C ILE A 23 3.78 -8.18 -14.56
N GLY A 24 4.49 -7.75 -13.52
CA GLY A 24 5.72 -6.94 -13.66
C GLY A 24 6.77 -7.63 -14.53
N ARG A 25 7.01 -8.93 -14.34
CA ARG A 25 7.93 -9.71 -15.20
C ARG A 25 7.47 -9.78 -16.66
N LYS A 26 6.16 -9.97 -16.90
CA LYS A 26 5.62 -9.98 -18.27
C LYS A 26 5.77 -8.62 -18.97
N TRP A 27 5.75 -7.52 -18.22
CA TRP A 27 5.98 -6.19 -18.76
C TRP A 27 7.44 -6.00 -19.20
N GLU A 28 8.41 -6.43 -18.39
CA GLU A 28 9.85 -6.40 -18.76
C GLU A 28 10.13 -7.12 -20.09
N GLU A 29 9.38 -8.20 -20.38
CA GLU A 29 9.54 -9.01 -21.59
C GLU A 29 8.75 -8.49 -22.80
N ALA A 30 7.62 -7.80 -22.60
CA ALA A 30 6.67 -7.45 -23.66
C ALA A 30 6.59 -5.94 -24.01
N GLY A 31 7.25 -5.08 -23.24
CA GLY A 31 7.17 -3.61 -23.37
C GLY A 31 5.81 -3.05 -22.94
N ASP A 32 5.49 -1.82 -23.37
CA ASP A 32 4.32 -1.03 -22.93
C ASP A 32 2.93 -1.62 -23.24
N ARG A 33 2.82 -2.82 -23.82
CA ARG A 33 1.56 -3.45 -24.27
C ARG A 33 0.61 -3.89 -23.15
N TYR A 34 0.94 -3.61 -21.89
CA TYR A 34 0.15 -4.07 -20.72
C TYR A 34 0.02 -3.01 -19.61
N VAL A 35 0.35 -1.75 -19.90
CA VAL A 35 0.30 -0.67 -18.90
C VAL A 35 -1.11 -0.48 -18.33
N GLU A 36 -2.14 -0.65 -19.15
CA GLU A 36 -3.54 -0.57 -18.73
C GLU A 36 -3.95 -1.73 -17.82
N VAL A 37 -3.36 -2.90 -18.00
CA VAL A 37 -3.62 -4.09 -17.16
C VAL A 37 -2.95 -3.95 -15.80
N GLU A 38 -1.72 -3.43 -15.77
CA GLU A 38 -1.02 -3.11 -14.53
C GLU A 38 -1.81 -2.07 -13.73
N HIS A 39 -2.20 -0.96 -14.36
CA HIS A 39 -2.96 0.09 -13.69
C HIS A 39 -4.31 -0.42 -13.17
N LEU A 40 -5.03 -1.23 -13.96
CA LEU A 40 -6.29 -1.81 -13.53
C LEU A 40 -6.09 -2.74 -12.32
N LEU A 41 -5.06 -3.60 -12.35
CA LEU A 41 -4.76 -4.49 -11.24
C LEU A 41 -4.39 -3.68 -9.99
N SER A 42 -3.47 -2.74 -10.12
CA SER A 42 -2.99 -1.90 -9.03
C SER A 42 -4.13 -1.13 -8.37
N TRP A 43 -5.01 -0.53 -9.17
CA TRP A 43 -6.25 0.08 -8.67
C TRP A 43 -7.16 -0.89 -7.92
N HIS A 44 -7.29 -2.13 -8.41
CA HIS A 44 -8.12 -3.15 -7.78
C HIS A 44 -7.54 -3.63 -6.45
N VAL A 45 -6.21 -3.74 -6.37
CA VAL A 45 -5.48 -4.07 -5.14
C VAL A 45 -5.67 -2.95 -4.11
N THR A 46 -5.43 -1.68 -4.47
CA THR A 46 -5.69 -0.50 -3.61
C THR A 46 -7.11 -0.53 -3.04
N ARG A 47 -8.12 -0.68 -3.90
CA ARG A 47 -9.53 -0.79 -3.49
C ARG A 47 -9.77 -1.92 -2.50
N THR A 48 -9.11 -3.06 -2.71
CA THR A 48 -9.27 -4.25 -1.86
C THR A 48 -8.62 -4.04 -0.49
N LEU A 49 -7.43 -3.45 -0.45
CA LEU A 49 -6.72 -3.12 0.80
C LEU A 49 -7.53 -2.13 1.64
N HIS A 50 -8.03 -1.05 1.04
CA HIS A 50 -8.84 -0.06 1.76
C HIS A 50 -10.16 -0.60 2.30
N ARG A 51 -10.78 -1.55 1.59
CA ARG A 51 -12.03 -2.20 2.04
C ARG A 51 -11.79 -3.29 3.08
N GLY A 52 -10.65 -3.97 2.99
CA GLY A 52 -10.27 -5.05 3.90
C GLY A 52 -9.75 -4.54 5.24
N ALA A 53 -9.13 -3.35 5.25
CA ALA A 53 -8.67 -2.69 6.46
C ALA A 53 -9.84 -2.42 7.40
N THR A 54 -9.98 -3.24 8.44
CA THR A 54 -10.99 -3.05 9.48
C THR A 54 -10.30 -2.36 10.65
N PRO A 55 -10.57 -1.06 10.92
CA PRO A 55 -9.84 -0.34 11.95
C PRO A 55 -10.08 -0.95 13.33
N SER A 56 -9.00 -1.23 14.06
CA SER A 56 -9.07 -1.59 15.48
C SER A 56 -9.06 -0.35 16.37
N VAL A 57 -9.27 -0.54 17.67
CA VAL A 57 -9.19 0.53 18.67
C VAL A 57 -7.79 1.16 18.62
N PRO A 58 -7.66 2.48 18.45
CA PRO A 58 -6.35 3.12 18.38
C PRO A 58 -5.53 2.93 19.65
N LEU A 59 -4.26 2.54 19.49
CA LEU A 59 -3.28 2.56 20.56
C LEU A 59 -2.96 4.00 20.98
N ALA A 60 -2.65 4.19 22.26
CA ALA A 60 -2.19 5.48 22.78
C ALA A 60 -0.72 5.74 22.40
N ALA A 61 -0.47 6.09 21.13
CA ALA A 61 0.86 6.38 20.59
C ALA A 61 0.80 7.51 19.53
N PRO A 62 1.91 8.23 19.29
CA PRO A 62 1.99 9.17 18.16
C PRO A 62 1.80 8.44 16.82
N PRO A 63 1.20 9.08 15.81
CA PRO A 63 0.95 8.42 14.54
C PRO A 63 2.22 8.31 13.68
N MET A 64 2.37 7.18 13.01
CA MET A 64 3.45 6.98 12.05
C MET A 64 3.18 7.73 10.75
N VAL A 65 4.23 8.27 10.14
CA VAL A 65 4.16 8.90 8.82
C VAL A 65 4.56 7.89 7.75
N LEU A 66 3.68 7.63 6.80
CA LEU A 66 3.91 6.73 5.68
C LEU A 66 4.00 7.56 4.39
N ALA A 67 5.17 7.57 3.76
CA ALA A 67 5.41 8.26 2.48
C ALA A 67 6.49 7.53 1.66
N CYS A 68 6.33 7.49 0.34
CA CYS A 68 7.42 7.10 -0.55
C CYS A 68 8.41 8.26 -0.71
N VAL A 69 9.67 7.91 -0.97
CA VAL A 69 10.75 8.88 -1.26
C VAL A 69 10.44 9.67 -2.55
N PRO A 70 11.09 10.82 -2.78
CA PRO A 70 10.93 11.56 -4.03
C PRO A 70 11.15 10.65 -5.25
N ALA A 71 10.40 10.91 -6.32
CA ALA A 71 10.37 10.14 -7.56
C ALA A 71 9.84 8.69 -7.47
N GLU A 72 9.69 8.11 -6.27
CA GLU A 72 9.13 6.78 -6.11
C GLU A 72 7.60 6.81 -6.21
N GLN A 73 7.06 6.24 -7.29
CA GLN A 73 5.62 6.22 -7.59
C GLN A 73 4.91 4.96 -7.06
N HIS A 74 5.64 3.93 -6.68
CA HIS A 74 5.05 2.65 -6.28
C HIS A 74 4.58 2.69 -4.81
N SER A 75 3.36 3.16 -4.57
CA SER A 75 2.76 3.29 -3.23
C SER A 75 2.06 2.03 -2.72
N LEU A 76 1.78 1.05 -3.58
CA LEU A 76 1.00 -0.13 -3.21
C LEU A 76 1.53 -0.89 -1.98
N PRO A 77 2.84 -1.18 -1.84
CA PRO A 77 3.35 -1.82 -0.63
C PRO A 77 3.09 -0.99 0.63
N LEU A 78 3.12 0.33 0.51
CA LEU A 78 2.86 1.25 1.61
C LEU A 78 1.36 1.31 1.98
N GLU A 79 0.47 1.16 1.00
CA GLU A 79 -0.97 0.99 1.23
C GLU A 79 -1.28 -0.33 1.95
N ALA A 80 -0.58 -1.41 1.60
CA ALA A 80 -0.73 -2.69 2.29
C ALA A 80 -0.25 -2.60 3.75
N LEU A 81 0.87 -1.91 3.99
CA LEU A 81 1.34 -1.62 5.34
C LEU A 81 0.33 -0.76 6.12
N SER A 82 -0.17 0.32 5.51
CA SER A 82 -1.20 1.20 6.08
C SER A 82 -2.44 0.41 6.53
N ALA A 83 -2.92 -0.51 5.70
CA ALA A 83 -4.04 -1.38 6.02
C ALA A 83 -3.74 -2.34 7.19
N ALA A 84 -2.56 -2.98 7.18
CA ALA A 84 -2.15 -3.91 8.25
C ALA A 84 -1.95 -3.20 9.61
N LEU A 85 -1.50 -1.94 9.59
CA LEU A 85 -1.37 -1.10 10.78
C LEU A 85 -2.73 -0.69 11.34
N ALA A 86 -3.69 -0.38 10.47
CA ALA A 86 -5.06 -0.06 10.87
C ALA A 86 -5.74 -1.24 11.58
N GLU A 87 -5.55 -2.48 11.10
CA GLU A 87 -6.03 -3.70 11.77
C GLU A 87 -5.43 -3.89 13.18
N ARG A 88 -4.26 -3.31 13.42
CA ARG A 88 -3.55 -3.39 14.71
C ARG A 88 -3.78 -2.16 15.60
N GLY A 89 -4.61 -1.22 15.16
CA GLY A 89 -4.90 0.00 15.90
C GLY A 89 -3.70 0.96 15.99
N VAL A 90 -2.67 0.78 15.14
CA VAL A 90 -1.50 1.67 15.15
C VAL A 90 -1.88 2.96 14.43
N PRO A 91 -1.83 4.13 15.10
CA PRO A 91 -2.17 5.39 14.46
C PRO A 91 -1.17 5.70 13.33
N GLN A 92 -1.67 6.16 12.18
CA GLN A 92 -0.83 6.43 11.01
C GLN A 92 -1.42 7.52 10.10
N ARG A 93 -0.54 8.17 9.33
CA ARG A 93 -0.85 9.18 8.32
C ARG A 93 -0.15 8.80 7.01
N MET A 94 -0.95 8.43 6.03
CA MET A 94 -0.48 8.04 4.70
C MET A 94 -0.47 9.23 3.74
N PHE A 95 0.71 9.57 3.22
CA PHE A 95 0.91 10.63 2.22
C PHE A 95 1.10 10.10 0.80
N GLY A 96 1.35 8.80 0.63
CA GLY A 96 1.44 8.18 -0.69
C GLY A 96 2.79 8.35 -1.38
N ALA A 97 2.73 8.37 -2.71
CA ALA A 97 3.88 8.37 -3.61
C ALA A 97 4.63 9.72 -3.67
N ALA A 98 5.91 9.66 -4.02
CA ALA A 98 6.74 10.77 -4.47
C ALA A 98 6.66 12.05 -3.59
N VAL A 99 6.79 11.89 -2.28
CA VAL A 99 6.65 13.01 -1.34
C VAL A 99 8.00 13.70 -1.14
N PRO A 100 8.09 15.04 -1.26
CA PRO A 100 9.31 15.78 -0.95
C PRO A 100 9.80 15.54 0.48
N VAL A 101 11.11 15.41 0.66
CA VAL A 101 11.72 15.11 1.97
C VAL A 101 11.37 16.18 3.00
N GLU A 102 11.34 17.45 2.60
CA GLU A 102 11.01 18.58 3.45
C GLU A 102 9.57 18.50 3.95
N ALA A 103 8.65 18.02 3.11
CA ALA A 103 7.24 17.84 3.47
C ALA A 103 7.08 16.71 4.51
N VAL A 104 7.78 15.58 4.32
CA VAL A 104 7.82 14.49 5.30
C VAL A 104 8.41 14.98 6.63
N ALA A 105 9.56 15.65 6.60
CA ALA A 105 10.21 16.17 7.80
C ALA A 105 9.33 17.18 8.55
N ALA A 106 8.60 18.04 7.82
CA ALA A 106 7.65 18.97 8.41
C ALA A 106 6.44 18.25 9.04
N ALA A 107 5.97 17.16 8.44
CA ALA A 107 4.89 16.35 9.01
C ALA A 107 5.32 15.67 10.32
N VAL A 108 6.52 15.09 10.35
CA VAL A 108 7.10 14.44 11.55
C VAL A 108 7.28 15.43 12.70
N ARG A 109 7.67 16.68 12.44
CA ARG A 109 7.78 17.71 13.50
C ARG A 109 6.44 18.16 14.09
N ARG A 110 5.31 17.86 13.43
CA ARG A 110 3.95 18.20 13.88
C ARG A 110 3.22 17.04 14.55
N THR A 111 3.84 15.86 14.60
CA THR A 111 3.39 14.68 15.35
C THR A 111 4.00 14.65 16.73
#